data_AF-A0A3B1A1D1-F1
#
_entry.id   AF-A0A3B1A1D1-F1
#
_cell.length_a   1.000
_cell.length_b   1.000
_cell.length_c   1.000
_cell.angle_alpha   90.00
_cell.angle_beta   90.00
_cell.angle_gamma   90.00
#
_symmetry.space_group_name_H-M   'P 1'
#
loop_
_entity.id
_entity.type
_entity.pdbx_description
1 polymer ?
#
loop_
_entity_poly.entity_id
_entity_poly.type
_entity_poly.pdbx_seq_one_letter_code
_entity_poly.pdbx_strand_id
1 'polypeptide(L)'
;FVLSMDPSEKAKAAGAPIDVDISKLEPGQVMTVEWRGKPVWVLRRNEQMLKTLPELDKFLRDPNSDELAQQPVYTKNPQRSINPEYMVMIGICTHLGCSPTYRPEFAPPDLGPEWKGGFFCPCHGSTYDLAGRVYAGMPAPSNLVIPPHHYVSATRLLVGVDSEVI
;
A
#
# COMPACT_ATOMS: atom_id res chain seq x y z
N PHE A 1 16.11 -35.75 9.62
CA PHE A 1 16.92 -34.69 10.25
C PHE A 1 16.71 -33.41 9.45
N VAL A 2 15.96 -32.44 9.99
CA VAL A 2 15.71 -31.14 9.36
C VAL A 2 16.78 -30.19 9.88
N LEU A 3 17.86 -30.02 9.12
CA LEU A 3 18.88 -29.00 9.40
C LEU A 3 18.39 -27.66 8.85
N SER A 4 18.24 -26.70 9.77
CA SER A 4 18.09 -25.25 9.60
C SER A 4 17.09 -24.74 8.57
N MET A 5 15.85 -24.50 9.03
CA MET A 5 14.95 -23.51 8.41
C MET A 5 15.21 -22.08 8.93
N ASP A 6 16.36 -21.85 9.59
CA ASP A 6 16.72 -20.51 10.02
C ASP A 6 17.20 -19.67 8.83
N PRO A 7 16.74 -18.43 8.69
CA PRO A 7 17.16 -17.56 7.61
C PRO A 7 18.68 -17.38 7.64
N SER A 8 19.33 -17.57 6.48
CA SER A 8 20.76 -17.27 6.31
C SER A 8 21.08 -15.81 6.67
N GLU A 9 22.34 -15.48 6.96
CA GLU A 9 22.77 -14.09 7.18
C GLU A 9 22.43 -13.17 6.00
N LYS A 10 22.40 -13.71 4.77
CA LYS A 10 21.92 -13.00 3.58
C LYS A 10 20.40 -12.72 3.65
N ALA A 11 19.61 -13.65 4.18
CA ALA A 11 18.18 -13.46 4.40
C ALA A 11 17.88 -12.49 5.56
N LYS A 12 18.74 -12.45 6.60
CA LYS A 12 18.66 -11.44 7.67
C LYS A 12 19.03 -10.04 7.17
N ALA A 13 20.10 -9.93 6.38
CA ALA A 13 20.51 -8.66 5.76
C ALA A 13 19.48 -8.13 4.75
N ALA A 14 18.79 -9.00 4.02
CA ALA A 14 17.65 -8.63 3.17
C ALA A 14 16.44 -8.10 3.97
N GLY A 15 16.45 -8.30 5.29
CA GLY A 15 15.45 -7.79 6.23
C GLY A 15 15.70 -6.36 6.72
N ALA A 16 16.87 -5.78 6.41
CA ALA A 16 17.26 -4.45 6.85
C ALA A 16 16.34 -3.35 6.29
N PRO A 17 16.25 -2.20 6.98
CA PRO A 17 15.56 -1.04 6.44
C PRO A 17 16.22 -0.52 5.16
N ILE A 18 15.42 0.10 4.30
CA ILE A 18 15.89 0.80 3.09
C ILE A 18 15.56 2.28 3.18
N ASP A 19 16.47 3.12 2.70
CA ASP A 19 16.27 4.57 2.55
C ASP A 19 15.75 4.88 1.15
N VAL A 20 14.62 5.58 1.10
CA VAL A 20 13.92 5.93 -0.13
C VAL A 20 13.85 7.46 -0.26
N ASP A 21 14.47 7.98 -1.32
CA ASP A 21 14.39 9.40 -1.68
C ASP A 21 13.12 9.66 -2.52
N ILE A 22 12.19 10.41 -1.94
CA ILE A 22 10.90 10.75 -2.56
C ILE A 22 10.86 12.20 -3.10
N SER A 23 12.01 12.89 -3.15
CA SER A 23 12.09 14.29 -3.58
C SER A 23 11.62 14.55 -5.02
N LYS A 24 11.77 13.56 -5.90
CA LYS A 24 11.41 13.64 -7.33
C LYS A 24 10.06 13.01 -7.66
N LEU A 25 9.32 12.56 -6.64
CA LEU A 25 8.02 11.93 -6.86
C LEU A 25 6.97 13.02 -7.08
N GLU A 26 6.34 13.05 -8.25
CA GLU A 26 5.32 14.05 -8.58
C GLU A 26 3.91 13.63 -8.08
N PRO A 27 2.99 14.58 -7.81
CA PRO A 27 1.63 14.24 -7.43
C PRO A 27 0.93 13.38 -8.49
N GLY A 28 0.30 12.30 -8.06
CA GLY A 28 -0.31 11.25 -8.88
C GLY A 28 0.65 10.17 -9.38
N GLN A 29 1.95 10.26 -9.07
CA GLN A 29 2.94 9.28 -9.50
C GLN A 29 3.15 8.19 -8.44
N VAL A 30 3.37 6.96 -8.92
CA VAL A 30 3.80 5.81 -8.10
C VAL A 30 5.28 5.54 -8.36
N MET A 31 6.07 5.49 -7.29
CA MET A 31 7.41 4.92 -7.28
C MET A 31 7.34 3.49 -6.76
N THR A 32 8.13 2.59 -7.35
CA THR A 32 8.30 1.22 -6.84
C THR A 32 9.73 1.05 -6.36
N VAL A 33 9.87 0.56 -5.14
CA VAL A 33 11.15 0.11 -4.55
C VAL A 33 11.02 -1.34 -4.10
N GLU A 34 12.13 -2.02 -3.84
CA GLU A 34 12.13 -3.39 -3.35
C GLU A 34 12.53 -3.44 -1.88
N TRP A 35 11.72 -4.09 -1.04
CA TRP A 35 12.04 -4.37 0.36
C TRP A 35 11.69 -5.82 0.69
N ARG A 36 12.65 -6.59 1.23
CA ARG A 36 12.49 -8.03 1.53
C ARG A 36 12.00 -8.86 0.33
N GLY A 37 12.48 -8.52 -0.87
CA GLY A 37 12.06 -9.17 -2.14
C GLY A 37 10.61 -8.89 -2.55
N LYS A 38 9.95 -7.91 -1.92
CA LYS A 38 8.59 -7.47 -2.25
C LYS A 38 8.61 -6.07 -2.86
N PRO A 39 7.76 -5.78 -3.86
CA PRO A 39 7.58 -4.43 -4.34
C PRO A 39 6.86 -3.61 -3.25
N VAL A 40 7.43 -2.46 -2.91
CA VAL A 40 6.80 -1.43 -2.10
C VAL A 40 6.50 -0.25 -3.00
N TRP A 41 5.24 0.13 -3.05
CA TRP A 41 4.79 1.31 -3.76
C TRP A 41 4.77 2.51 -2.82
N VAL A 42 5.27 3.62 -3.33
CA VAL A 42 5.10 4.95 -2.75
C VAL A 42 4.32 5.78 -3.75
N LEU A 43 3.05 6.04 -3.45
CA LEU A 43 2.18 6.91 -4.24
C LEU A 43 2.16 8.29 -3.59
N ARG A 44 2.49 9.35 -4.34
CA ARG A 44 2.25 10.72 -3.91
C ARG A 44 0.85 11.15 -4.35
N ARG A 45 -0.12 11.17 -3.44
CA ARG A 45 -1.51 11.55 -3.70
C ARG A 45 -1.62 13.06 -3.86
N ASN A 46 -2.42 13.50 -4.83
CA ASN A 46 -2.80 14.90 -4.95
C ASN A 46 -4.09 15.20 -4.14
N GLU A 47 -4.46 16.47 -4.04
CA GLU A 47 -5.66 16.87 -3.29
C GLU A 47 -6.94 16.21 -3.78
N GLN A 48 -7.10 16.04 -5.09
CA GLN A 48 -8.31 15.44 -5.66
C GLN A 48 -8.44 13.98 -5.21
N MET A 49 -7.34 13.23 -5.26
CA MET A 49 -7.28 11.84 -4.80
C MET A 49 -7.64 11.71 -3.32
N LEU A 50 -7.17 12.65 -2.49
CA LEU A 50 -7.47 12.65 -1.06
C LEU A 50 -8.94 12.99 -0.77
N LYS A 51 -9.51 13.96 -1.50
CA LYS A 51 -10.90 14.37 -1.34
C LYS A 51 -11.89 13.25 -1.67
N THR A 52 -11.54 12.36 -2.60
CA THR A 52 -12.44 11.26 -3.01
C THR A 52 -12.42 10.04 -2.10
N LEU A 53 -11.40 9.87 -1.24
CA LEU A 53 -11.31 8.67 -0.39
C LEU A 53 -12.54 8.43 0.51
N PRO A 54 -13.10 9.44 1.20
CA PRO A 54 -14.28 9.25 2.05
C PRO A 54 -15.56 8.92 1.26
N GLU A 55 -15.65 9.31 0.00
CA GLU A 55 -16.82 9.02 -0.86
C GLU A 55 -16.95 7.51 -1.14
N LEU A 56 -15.84 6.78 -1.03
CA LEU A 56 -15.76 5.36 -1.34
C LEU A 56 -16.10 4.44 -0.16
N ASP A 57 -16.18 4.94 1.07
CA ASP A 57 -16.28 4.11 2.28
C ASP A 57 -17.40 3.07 2.23
N LYS A 58 -18.56 3.43 1.64
CA LYS A 58 -19.72 2.54 1.47
C LYS A 58 -19.51 1.36 0.52
N PHE A 59 -18.45 1.40 -0.30
CA PHE A 59 -18.11 0.35 -1.27
C PHE A 59 -16.99 -0.57 -0.78
N LEU A 60 -16.37 -0.27 0.36
CA LEU A 60 -15.18 -0.97 0.85
C LEU A 60 -15.53 -2.10 1.80
N ARG A 61 -14.68 -3.12 1.82
CA ARG A 61 -14.80 -4.26 2.74
C ARG A 61 -14.44 -3.88 4.17
N ASP A 62 -13.36 -3.11 4.32
CA ASP A 62 -12.83 -2.64 5.60
C ASP A 62 -12.44 -1.15 5.47
N PRO A 63 -13.44 -0.23 5.47
CA PRO A 63 -13.20 1.20 5.27
C PRO A 63 -12.37 1.84 6.40
N ASN A 64 -12.54 1.36 7.63
CA ASN A 64 -11.87 1.88 8.83
C ASN A 64 -10.51 1.23 9.09
N SER A 65 -10.16 0.20 8.30
CA SER A 65 -8.93 -0.56 8.46
C SER A 65 -8.82 -1.15 9.87
N ASP A 66 -9.84 -1.87 10.29
CA ASP A 66 -9.88 -2.50 11.60
C ASP A 66 -9.00 -3.77 11.68
N GLU A 67 -8.60 -4.34 10.54
CA GLU A 67 -7.66 -5.46 10.47
C GLU A 67 -6.20 -5.04 10.75
N LEU A 68 -5.86 -4.85 12.03
CA LEU A 68 -4.52 -4.44 12.47
C LEU A 68 -3.39 -5.41 12.10
N ALA A 69 -3.68 -6.69 11.88
CA ALA A 69 -2.66 -7.68 11.52
C ALA A 69 -1.89 -7.34 10.22
N GLN A 70 -2.44 -6.45 9.39
CA GLN A 70 -1.92 -6.12 8.07
C GLN A 70 -1.36 -4.69 7.98
N GLN A 71 -1.41 -3.94 9.08
CA GLN A 71 -1.00 -2.54 9.06
C GLN A 71 -0.48 -2.06 10.42
N PRO A 72 0.54 -1.19 10.43
CA PRO A 72 1.01 -0.56 11.66
C PRO A 72 -0.06 0.30 12.33
N VAL A 73 -0.03 0.41 13.65
CA VAL A 73 -1.06 1.13 14.44
C VAL A 73 -1.18 2.60 14.03
N TYR A 74 -0.07 3.26 13.71
CA TYR A 74 -0.05 4.66 13.24
C TYR A 74 -0.78 4.87 11.90
N THR A 75 -1.13 3.81 11.19
CA THR A 75 -1.94 3.87 9.96
C THR A 75 -3.42 3.56 10.18
N LYS A 76 -3.88 3.44 11.43
CA LYS A 76 -5.31 3.37 11.75
C LYS A 76 -5.98 4.74 11.63
N ASN A 77 -6.08 5.22 10.39
CA ASN A 77 -6.74 6.47 10.02
C ASN A 77 -7.36 6.32 8.62
N PRO A 78 -8.30 7.21 8.22
CA PRO A 78 -9.01 7.06 6.94
C PRO A 78 -8.10 7.00 5.70
N GLN A 79 -6.94 7.64 5.74
CA GLN A 79 -5.98 7.72 4.64
C GLN A 79 -4.97 6.56 4.65
N ARG A 80 -4.95 5.75 5.71
CA ARG A 80 -4.03 4.64 5.96
C ARG A 80 -2.56 5.03 5.79
N SER A 81 -2.16 6.16 6.35
CA SER A 81 -0.82 6.73 6.14
C SER A 81 -0.39 7.61 7.32
N ILE A 82 0.92 7.72 7.55
CA ILE A 82 1.49 8.72 8.48
C ILE A 82 1.30 10.14 7.91
N ASN A 83 1.66 10.32 6.64
CA ASN A 83 1.44 11.56 5.89
C ASN A 83 0.38 11.32 4.81
N PRO A 84 -0.78 12.02 4.84
CA PRO A 84 -1.82 11.89 3.81
C PRO A 84 -1.31 12.08 2.38
N GLU A 85 -0.28 12.87 2.14
CA GLU A 85 0.25 13.05 0.78
C GLU A 85 0.91 11.77 0.23
N TYR A 86 1.39 10.87 1.08
CA TYR A 86 2.15 9.70 0.64
C TYR A 86 1.53 8.40 1.14
N MET A 87 1.08 7.57 0.21
CA MET A 87 0.61 6.21 0.50
C MET A 87 1.76 5.22 0.26
N VAL A 88 2.11 4.47 1.31
CA VAL A 88 3.17 3.46 1.29
C VAL A 88 2.55 2.08 1.50
N MET A 89 2.71 1.17 0.54
CA MET A 89 2.09 -0.16 0.60
C MET A 89 2.89 -1.22 -0.13
N ILE A 90 2.73 -2.48 0.28
CA ILE A 90 3.27 -3.63 -0.45
C ILE A 90 2.39 -3.85 -1.69
N GLY A 91 3.01 -3.80 -2.86
CA GLY A 91 2.37 -3.99 -4.17
C GLY A 91 2.02 -5.45 -4.50
N ILE A 92 1.42 -6.15 -3.54
CA ILE A 92 1.07 -7.57 -3.63
C ILE A 92 -0.40 -7.72 -3.23
N CYS A 93 -1.21 -8.20 -4.17
CA CYS A 93 -2.62 -8.51 -3.95
C CYS A 93 -2.77 -9.54 -2.82
N THR A 94 -3.64 -9.24 -1.86
CA THR A 94 -3.87 -10.10 -0.69
C THR A 94 -4.66 -11.37 -1.01
N HIS A 95 -5.17 -11.52 -2.24
CA HIS A 95 -5.78 -12.76 -2.69
C HIS A 95 -4.75 -13.89 -2.84
N LEU A 96 -3.95 -13.86 -3.92
CA LEU A 96 -2.98 -14.92 -4.26
C LEU A 96 -1.63 -14.36 -4.73
N GLY A 97 -1.32 -13.11 -4.36
CA GLY A 97 0.04 -12.58 -4.48
C GLY A 97 0.45 -11.96 -5.82
N CYS A 98 -0.45 -11.87 -6.82
CA CYS A 98 -0.18 -11.08 -8.03
C CYS A 98 0.07 -9.60 -7.68
N SER A 99 0.80 -8.87 -8.53
CA SER A 99 0.95 -7.42 -8.42
C SER A 99 -0.22 -6.69 -9.10
N PRO A 100 -1.04 -5.91 -8.38
CA PRO A 100 -2.05 -5.06 -9.02
C PRO A 100 -1.44 -3.98 -9.93
N THR A 101 -2.23 -3.48 -10.87
CA THR A 101 -1.87 -2.36 -11.75
C THR A 101 -2.43 -1.06 -11.20
N TYR A 102 -1.63 0.00 -11.19
CA TYR A 102 -2.10 1.34 -10.86
C TYR A 102 -3.02 1.89 -11.96
N ARG A 103 -4.23 2.29 -11.61
CA ARG A 103 -5.30 2.78 -12.51
C ARG A 103 -5.85 4.10 -11.95
N PRO A 104 -5.14 5.23 -12.13
CA PRO A 104 -5.50 6.52 -11.52
C PRO A 104 -6.72 7.20 -12.12
N GLU A 105 -7.12 6.80 -13.32
CA GLU A 105 -8.17 7.46 -14.07
C GLU A 105 -9.53 7.41 -13.37
N PHE A 106 -10.34 8.44 -13.60
CA PHE A 106 -11.68 8.54 -13.06
C PHE A 106 -12.68 7.86 -14.00
N ALA A 107 -13.52 7.00 -13.43
CA ALA A 107 -14.64 6.34 -14.08
C ALA A 107 -14.32 5.80 -15.49
N PRO A 108 -13.24 5.00 -15.69
CA PRO A 108 -12.96 4.44 -16.98
C PRO A 108 -14.05 3.42 -17.37
N PRO A 109 -14.30 3.22 -18.68
CA PRO A 109 -15.38 2.35 -19.14
C PRO A 109 -15.34 0.92 -18.57
N ASP A 110 -14.14 0.38 -18.29
CA ASP A 110 -13.94 -0.99 -17.80
C ASP A 110 -14.13 -1.16 -16.30
N LEU A 111 -14.03 -0.09 -15.49
CA LEU A 111 -14.17 -0.13 -14.02
C LEU A 111 -15.43 0.56 -13.50
N GLY A 112 -16.16 1.25 -14.38
CA GLY A 112 -17.47 1.82 -14.08
C GLY A 112 -17.43 3.18 -13.37
N PRO A 113 -18.60 3.80 -13.16
CA PRO A 113 -18.72 5.21 -12.75
C PRO A 113 -18.29 5.51 -11.30
N GLU A 114 -18.32 4.49 -10.45
CA GLU A 114 -17.94 4.60 -9.03
C GLU A 114 -16.41 4.58 -8.84
N TRP A 115 -15.64 4.20 -9.87
CA TRP A 115 -14.19 4.17 -9.79
C TRP A 115 -13.59 5.59 -9.74
N LYS A 116 -12.88 5.92 -8.66
CA LYS A 116 -12.21 7.23 -8.45
C LYS A 116 -10.69 7.12 -8.43
N GLY A 117 -10.15 6.16 -9.18
CA GLY A 117 -8.74 5.81 -9.17
C GLY A 117 -8.39 4.76 -8.11
N GLY A 118 -7.31 4.01 -8.34
CA GLY A 118 -6.91 2.95 -7.42
C GLY A 118 -5.97 1.92 -8.04
N PHE A 119 -6.12 0.67 -7.63
CA PHE A 119 -5.34 -0.46 -8.10
C PHE A 119 -6.24 -1.62 -8.53
N PHE A 120 -5.97 -2.18 -9.71
CA PHE A 120 -6.74 -3.29 -10.28
C PHE A 120 -5.86 -4.52 -10.44
N CYS A 121 -6.27 -5.65 -9.88
CA CYS A 121 -5.57 -6.93 -10.00
C CYS A 121 -6.27 -7.82 -11.05
N PRO A 122 -5.69 -7.98 -12.26
CA PRO A 122 -6.35 -8.68 -13.37
C PRO A 122 -6.44 -10.19 -13.17
N CYS A 123 -5.68 -10.77 -12.24
CA CYS A 123 -5.66 -12.22 -12.01
C CYS A 123 -7.05 -12.78 -11.66
N HIS A 124 -7.79 -12.07 -10.80
CA HIS A 124 -9.13 -12.48 -10.34
C HIS A 124 -10.08 -11.28 -10.16
N GLY A 125 -9.73 -10.11 -10.70
CA GLY A 125 -10.59 -8.93 -10.73
C GLY A 125 -10.68 -8.12 -9.44
N SER A 126 -9.82 -8.35 -8.44
CA SER A 126 -9.85 -7.56 -7.19
C SER A 126 -9.46 -6.11 -7.43
N THR A 127 -10.28 -5.19 -6.91
CA THR A 127 -10.09 -3.74 -6.97
C THR A 127 -9.78 -3.17 -5.60
N TYR A 128 -8.93 -2.14 -5.58
CA TYR A 128 -8.54 -1.38 -4.40
C TYR A 128 -8.59 0.12 -4.70
N ASP A 129 -8.91 0.94 -3.71
CA ASP A 129 -8.84 2.40 -3.84
C ASP A 129 -7.40 2.95 -3.71
N LEU A 130 -7.24 4.27 -3.73
CA LEU A 130 -5.93 4.94 -3.61
C LEU A 130 -5.32 4.92 -2.20
N ALA A 131 -6.03 4.40 -1.20
CA ALA A 131 -5.49 4.04 0.11
C ALA A 131 -5.21 2.53 0.22
N GLY A 132 -5.34 1.77 -0.88
CA GLY A 132 -5.15 0.33 -0.92
C GLY A 132 -6.25 -0.45 -0.20
N ARG A 133 -7.43 0.15 0.02
CA ARG A 133 -8.58 -0.52 0.65
C ARG A 133 -9.33 -1.32 -0.39
N VAL A 134 -9.61 -2.59 -0.10
CA VAL A 134 -10.28 -3.50 -1.03
C VAL A 134 -11.78 -3.20 -1.10
N TYR A 135 -12.33 -3.22 -2.31
CA TYR A 135 -13.78 -3.12 -2.51
C TYR A 135 -14.49 -4.37 -1.96
N ALA A 136 -15.70 -4.18 -1.43
CA ALA A 136 -16.54 -5.27 -0.95
C ALA A 136 -16.90 -6.25 -2.08
N GLY A 137 -16.99 -7.53 -1.74
CA GLY A 137 -17.32 -8.60 -2.70
C GLY A 137 -16.16 -9.03 -3.62
N MET A 138 -14.97 -8.46 -3.47
CA MET A 138 -13.78 -8.90 -4.22
C MET A 138 -13.17 -10.18 -3.63
N PRO A 139 -12.49 -11.02 -4.46
CA PRO A 139 -11.80 -12.23 -3.99
C PRO A 139 -10.68 -11.97 -2.97
N ALA A 140 -10.01 -10.82 -3.06
CA ALA A 140 -9.04 -10.40 -2.06
C ALA A 140 -9.71 -10.27 -0.68
N PRO A 141 -9.18 -10.96 0.35
CA PRO A 141 -9.82 -11.01 1.66
C PRO A 141 -9.67 -9.70 2.44
N SER A 142 -8.71 -8.86 2.07
CA SER A 142 -8.31 -7.72 2.88
C SER A 142 -7.61 -6.59 2.10
N ASN A 143 -7.38 -5.47 2.77
CA ASN A 143 -6.68 -4.30 2.23
C ASN A 143 -5.20 -4.61 1.92
N LEU A 144 -4.56 -3.84 1.03
CA LEU A 144 -3.13 -3.97 0.78
C LEU A 144 -2.33 -3.69 2.06
N VAL A 145 -1.30 -4.52 2.28
CA VAL A 145 -0.43 -4.46 3.46
C VAL A 145 0.39 -3.19 3.45
N ILE A 146 0.49 -2.52 4.60
CA ILE A 146 1.38 -1.38 4.78
C ILE A 146 2.65 -1.88 5.45
N PRO A 147 3.84 -1.71 4.84
CA PRO A 147 5.09 -2.07 5.50
C PRO A 147 5.38 -1.06 6.63
N PRO A 148 6.08 -1.48 7.70
CA PRO A 148 6.61 -0.53 8.68
C PRO A 148 7.45 0.53 7.98
N HIS A 149 7.21 1.81 8.25
CA HIS A 149 7.99 2.90 7.69
C HIS A 149 7.92 4.15 8.58
N HIS A 150 8.89 5.05 8.43
CA HIS A 150 8.84 6.39 9.02
C HIS A 150 9.56 7.42 8.14
N TYR A 151 9.23 8.70 8.33
CA TYR A 151 9.85 9.81 7.61
C TYR A 151 11.06 10.31 8.39
N VAL A 152 12.24 10.25 7.77
CA VAL A 152 13.48 10.84 8.33
C VAL A 152 13.55 12.34 8.05
N SER A 153 12.95 12.76 6.94
CA SER A 153 12.74 14.16 6.58
C SER A 153 11.54 14.27 5.64
N ALA A 154 11.23 15.50 5.18
CA ALA A 154 10.16 15.72 4.20
C ALA A 154 10.36 14.95 2.87
N THR A 155 11.59 14.58 2.53
CA THR A 155 11.91 13.92 1.25
C THR A 155 12.59 12.56 1.40
N ARG A 156 12.70 12.02 2.62
CA ARG A 156 13.37 10.74 2.90
C ARG A 156 12.49 9.86 3.77
N LEU A 157 12.22 8.66 3.26
CA LEU A 157 11.39 7.63 3.87
C LEU A 157 12.25 6.41 4.18
N LEU A 158 12.25 5.95 5.42
CA LEU A 158 12.84 4.65 5.79
C LEU A 158 11.73 3.59 5.81
N VAL A 159 11.86 2.57 4.98
CA VAL A 159 10.95 1.41 4.95
C VAL A 159 11.61 0.24 5.67
N GLY A 160 10.87 -0.40 6.57
CA GLY A 160 11.30 -1.53 7.40
C GLY A 160 11.60 -1.19 8.86
N VAL A 161 11.35 0.06 9.29
CA VAL A 161 11.42 0.49 10.69
C VAL A 161 10.04 0.94 11.14
N ASP A 162 9.61 0.45 12.29
CA ASP A 162 8.38 0.89 12.92
C ASP A 162 8.64 2.17 13.74
N SER A 163 7.83 3.20 13.53
CA SER A 163 7.95 4.49 14.24
C SER A 163 7.80 4.35 15.77
N GLU A 164 7.20 3.25 16.23
CA GLU A 164 7.02 2.95 17.67
C GLU A 164 8.26 2.37 18.35
N VAL A 165 9.32 2.04 17.58
CA VAL A 165 10.55 1.39 18.07
C VAL A 165 11.74 2.35 18.12
N ILE A 166 11.51 3.66 17.93
CA ILE A 166 12.54 4.71 18.06
C ILE A 166 12.37 5.47 19.37
#